data_AF-A0A661BVG2-F1
#
_entry.id   AF-A0A661BVG2-F1
#
_cell.length_a   1.000
_cell.length_b   1.000
_cell.length_c   1.000
_cell.angle_alpha   90.00
_cell.angle_beta   90.00
_cell.angle_gamma   90.00
#
_symmetry.space_group_name_H-M   'P 1'
#
loop_
_entity.id
_entity.type
_entity.pdbx_description
1 polymer ?
#
loop_
_entity_poly.entity_id
_entity_poly.type
_entity_poly.pdbx_seq_one_letter_code
_entity_poly.pdbx_strand_id
1 'polypeptide(L)'
;MENNYLTLLIKTVIYSLLIFSLSSCSGDDANSPGTEVTRSNDSVDWSKYGNNYANHRFSNLQQITTDNVDQLELAWSYKTGIKKTFQTS
;
A
#
# COMPACT_ATOMS: atom_id res chain seq x y z
N MET A 1 -7.07 -46.02 -9.63
CA MET A 1 -7.15 -45.00 -10.69
C MET A 1 -8.13 -43.87 -10.37
N GLU A 2 -8.66 -43.75 -9.14
CA GLU A 2 -9.68 -42.75 -8.77
C GLU A 2 -9.11 -41.43 -8.21
N ASN A 3 -7.89 -41.42 -7.69
CA ASN A 3 -7.29 -40.22 -7.04
C ASN A 3 -6.80 -39.16 -8.04
N ASN A 4 -6.63 -39.55 -9.30
CA ASN A 4 -6.20 -38.64 -10.37
C ASN A 4 -7.38 -37.80 -10.89
N TYR A 5 -8.61 -38.32 -10.81
CA TYR A 5 -9.81 -37.57 -11.18
C TYR A 5 -10.15 -36.50 -10.15
N LEU A 6 -10.00 -36.83 -8.86
CA LEU A 6 -10.23 -35.85 -7.78
C LEU A 6 -9.24 -34.69 -7.83
N THR A 7 -7.96 -34.98 -8.06
CA THR A 7 -6.91 -33.93 -8.18
C THR A 7 -7.02 -33.13 -9.47
N LEU A 8 -7.50 -33.73 -10.57
CA LEU A 8 -7.83 -33.04 -11.81
C LEU A 8 -9.02 -32.08 -11.61
N LEU A 9 -10.10 -32.55 -10.97
CA LEU A 9 -11.29 -31.74 -10.68
C LEU A 9 -10.98 -30.55 -9.76
N ILE A 10 -10.17 -30.75 -8.73
CA ILE A 10 -9.77 -29.64 -7.84
C ILE A 10 -8.94 -28.60 -8.60
N LYS A 11 -8.03 -29.01 -9.48
CA LYS A 11 -7.22 -28.09 -10.28
C LYS A 11 -8.06 -27.32 -11.29
N THR A 12 -9.01 -27.97 -11.99
CA THR A 12 -9.88 -27.27 -12.95
C THR A 12 -10.77 -26.25 -12.26
N VAL A 13 -11.29 -26.55 -11.06
CA VAL A 13 -12.07 -25.59 -10.27
C VAL A 13 -11.19 -24.40 -9.85
N ILE A 14 -9.98 -24.63 -9.35
CA ILE A 14 -9.04 -23.56 -8.96
C ILE A 14 -8.65 -22.69 -10.15
N TYR A 15 -8.33 -23.28 -11.31
CA TYR A 15 -8.01 -22.52 -12.52
C TYR A 15 -9.21 -21.72 -13.04
N SER A 16 -10.43 -22.28 -12.97
CA SER A 16 -11.64 -21.55 -13.36
C SER A 16 -11.93 -20.35 -12.45
N LEU A 17 -11.69 -20.50 -11.14
CA LEU A 17 -11.87 -19.43 -10.15
C LEU A 17 -10.82 -18.33 -10.32
N LEU A 18 -9.57 -18.69 -10.63
CA LEU A 18 -8.50 -17.73 -10.92
C LEU A 18 -8.77 -16.91 -12.19
N ILE A 19 -9.26 -17.55 -13.27
CA ILE A 19 -9.54 -16.89 -14.56
C ILE A 19 -10.76 -15.95 -14.46
N PHE A 20 -11.74 -16.25 -13.61
CA PHE A 20 -12.94 -15.43 -13.43
C PHE A 20 -12.64 -14.04 -12.79
N SER A 21 -11.50 -13.91 -12.11
CA SER A 21 -11.07 -12.65 -11.47
C SER A 21 -10.55 -11.59 -12.45
N LEU A 22 -10.29 -11.94 -13.71
CA LEU A 22 -9.62 -11.05 -14.68
C LEU A 22 -10.60 -10.30 -15.60
N SER A 23 -11.90 -10.62 -15.58
CA SER A 23 -12.93 -9.90 -16.34
C SER A 23 -13.75 -9.00 -15.42
N SER A 24 -13.11 -7.95 -14.90
CA SER A 24 -13.81 -6.73 -14.49
C SER A 24 -13.18 -5.54 -15.22
N CYS A 25 -13.43 -5.47 -16.53
CA CYS A 25 -13.37 -4.22 -17.26
C CYS A 25 -14.81 -3.69 -17.32
N SER A 26 -15.09 -2.60 -16.63
CA SER A 26 -16.28 -1.78 -16.87
C SER A 26 -15.79 -0.36 -17.10
N GLY A 27 -16.10 0.14 -18.29
CA GLY A 27 -15.50 1.32 -18.90
C GLY A 27 -16.16 2.64 -18.53
N ASP A 28 -15.34 3.67 -18.74
CA ASP A 28 -15.58 5.06 -19.14
C ASP A 28 -16.91 5.74 -18.79
N ASP A 29 -16.84 6.71 -17.87
CA ASP A 29 -17.65 7.93 -17.92
C ASP A 29 -16.74 9.16 -17.80
N ALA A 30 -16.78 9.98 -18.84
CA ALA A 30 -16.09 11.25 -18.96
C ALA A 30 -16.72 12.33 -18.05
N ASN A 31 -15.86 13.20 -17.50
CA ASN A 31 -16.18 14.51 -16.92
C ASN A 31 -17.04 14.53 -15.62
N SER A 32 -16.37 14.43 -14.47
CA SER A 32 -16.87 15.01 -13.21
C SER A 32 -15.73 15.72 -12.47
N PRO A 33 -15.81 17.05 -12.23
CA PRO A 33 -14.84 17.75 -11.40
C PRO A 33 -15.15 17.40 -9.93
N GLY A 34 -14.28 16.58 -9.34
CA GLY A 34 -14.32 16.28 -7.91
C GLY A 34 -14.86 14.90 -7.56
N THR A 35 -14.33 13.84 -8.17
CA THR A 35 -14.25 12.57 -7.45
C THR A 35 -13.10 12.70 -6.44
N GLU A 36 -13.46 13.10 -5.21
CA GLU A 36 -12.71 12.70 -4.03
C GLU A 36 -12.56 11.18 -4.14
N VAL A 37 -11.38 10.74 -4.58
CA VAL A 37 -10.99 9.35 -4.38
C VAL A 37 -11.07 9.19 -2.87
N THR A 38 -12.09 8.47 -2.40
CA THR A 38 -12.15 7.95 -1.03
C THR A 38 -10.94 7.04 -0.89
N ARG A 39 -9.78 7.65 -0.66
CA ARG A 39 -8.62 6.97 -0.12
C ARG A 39 -9.14 6.33 1.14
N SER A 40 -8.98 5.01 1.22
CA SER A 40 -9.25 4.26 2.44
C SER A 40 -8.83 5.12 3.64
N ASN A 41 -9.74 5.24 4.61
CA ASN A 41 -9.59 6.05 5.84
C ASN A 41 -8.33 5.74 6.66
N ASP A 42 -7.51 4.79 6.23
CA ASP A 42 -6.30 4.31 6.86
C ASP A 42 -5.01 4.95 6.30
N SER A 43 -5.08 5.67 5.17
CA SER A 43 -3.91 6.34 4.57
C SER A 43 -3.78 7.79 5.02
N VAL A 44 -2.99 8.01 6.07
CA VAL A 44 -2.63 9.36 6.54
C VAL A 44 -1.43 9.85 5.72
N ASP A 45 -1.65 10.85 4.88
CA ASP A 45 -0.59 11.51 4.11
C ASP A 45 0.13 12.59 4.93
N TRP A 46 1.41 12.82 4.65
CA TRP A 46 2.24 13.84 5.30
C TRP A 46 2.40 15.07 4.40
N SER A 47 1.29 15.71 4.04
CA SER A 47 1.30 16.79 3.04
C SER A 47 1.92 18.11 3.55
N LYS A 48 2.14 18.25 4.86
CA LYS A 48 2.70 19.46 5.50
C LYS A 48 3.87 19.08 6.40
N TYR A 49 4.87 19.96 6.48
CA TYR A 49 6.08 19.73 7.28
C TYR A 49 5.78 19.26 8.73
N GLY A 50 4.85 19.90 9.42
CA GLY A 50 4.44 19.57 10.79
C GLY A 50 3.20 18.68 10.90
N ASN A 51 2.81 17.97 9.83
CA ASN A 51 1.55 17.24 9.65
C ASN A 51 0.27 18.11 9.63
N ASN A 52 0.19 19.15 10.46
CA ASN A 52 -0.93 20.11 10.48
C ASN A 52 -0.44 21.56 10.65
N TYR A 53 -1.36 22.53 10.60
CA TYR A 53 -1.03 23.95 10.77
C TYR A 53 -0.55 24.31 12.18
N ALA A 54 -0.97 23.52 13.17
CA ALA A 54 -0.48 23.66 14.54
C ALA A 54 0.92 23.03 14.72
N ASN A 55 1.47 22.39 13.68
CA ASN A 55 2.77 21.73 13.66
C ASN A 55 2.97 20.66 14.74
N HIS A 56 1.93 19.89 15.07
CA HIS A 56 2.01 18.90 16.15
C HIS A 56 2.90 17.69 15.84
N ARG A 57 3.16 17.40 14.55
CA ARG A 57 3.93 16.21 14.11
C ARG A 57 3.38 14.88 14.66
N PHE A 58 2.10 14.86 15.02
CA PHE A 58 1.42 13.69 15.57
C PHE A 58 0.73 12.90 14.46
N SER A 59 0.90 11.58 14.43
CA SER A 59 0.19 10.66 13.52
C SER A 59 -0.75 9.77 14.34
N ASN A 60 -1.97 9.54 13.83
CA ASN A 60 -2.96 8.64 14.44
C ASN A 60 -2.85 7.18 13.95
N LEU A 61 -1.83 6.86 13.14
CA LEU A 61 -1.54 5.50 12.68
C LEU A 61 -1.10 4.61 13.85
N GLN A 62 -1.64 3.39 13.93
CA GLN A 62 -1.38 2.43 15.02
C GLN A 62 -0.76 1.12 14.55
N GLN A 63 -0.30 1.05 13.30
CA GLN A 63 0.34 -0.16 12.76
C GLN A 63 1.65 -0.52 13.50
N ILE A 64 2.40 0.49 13.92
CA ILE A 64 3.64 0.35 14.68
C ILE A 64 3.35 0.81 16.12
N THR A 65 3.68 -0.04 17.08
CA THR A 65 3.38 0.11 18.52
C THR A 65 4.64 -0.16 19.35
N THR A 66 4.59 0.10 20.66
CA THR A 66 5.69 -0.23 21.57
C THR A 66 6.04 -1.70 21.63
N ASP A 67 5.09 -2.56 21.25
CA ASP A 67 5.19 -4.01 21.39
C ASP A 67 5.78 -4.67 20.15
N ASN A 68 5.83 -3.96 19.00
CA ASN A 68 6.34 -4.50 17.73
C ASN A 68 7.40 -3.61 17.05
N VAL A 69 7.78 -2.49 17.68
CA VAL A 69 8.80 -1.56 17.14
C VAL A 69 10.16 -2.23 16.95
N ASP A 70 10.43 -3.29 17.72
CA ASP A 70 11.63 -4.12 17.63
C ASP A 70 11.70 -4.96 16.35
N GLN A 71 10.59 -5.12 15.63
CA GLN A 71 10.49 -5.87 14.38
C GLN A 71 10.78 -5.02 13.13
N LEU A 72 11.04 -3.72 13.29
CA LEU A 72 11.27 -2.83 12.15
C LEU A 72 12.59 -3.11 11.45
N GLU A 73 12.52 -3.24 10.13
CA GLU A 73 13.68 -3.41 9.25
C GLU A 73 13.73 -2.33 8.17
N LEU A 74 14.92 -2.17 7.57
CA LEU A 74 15.13 -1.21 6.49
C LEU A 74 14.38 -1.66 5.23
N ALA A 75 13.29 -0.98 4.89
CA ALA A 75 12.54 -1.25 3.67
C ALA A 75 13.30 -0.79 2.40
N TRP A 76 13.88 0.42 2.43
CA TRP A 76 14.62 0.98 1.31
C TRP A 76 15.53 2.12 1.76
N SER A 77 16.52 2.47 0.93
CA SER A 77 17.42 3.60 1.15
C SER A 77 17.66 4.36 -0.15
N TYR A 78 17.79 5.69 -0.05
CA TYR A 78 18.02 6.58 -1.19
C TYR A 78 19.25 7.46 -0.96
N LYS A 79 20.17 7.45 -1.93
CA LYS A 79 21.37 8.29 -1.92
C LYS A 79 21.12 9.57 -2.71
N THR A 80 21.07 10.71 -2.02
CA THR A 80 20.78 12.02 -2.63
C THR A 80 21.88 12.56 -3.54
N GLY A 81 23.10 12.03 -3.47
CA GLY A 81 24.23 12.47 -4.30
C GLY A 81 24.85 13.82 -3.90
N ILE A 82 24.28 14.53 -2.93
CA ILE A 82 24.81 15.81 -2.43
C ILE A 82 26.04 15.54 -1.56
N LYS A 83 27.18 16.16 -1.92
CA LYS A 83 28.39 16.13 -1.09
C LYS A 83 28.17 17.05 0.11
N LYS A 84 28.24 16.51 1.34
CA LYS A 84 28.12 17.32 2.56
C LYS A 84 29.29 18.31 2.62
N THR A 85 29.00 19.60 2.59
CA THR A 85 29.93 20.61 3.09
C THR A 85 29.67 20.74 4.59
N PHE A 86 30.54 20.16 5.40
CA PHE A 86 30.52 20.46 6.84
C PHE A 86 31.05 21.88 7.00
N GLN A 87 30.20 22.81 7.43
CA GLN A 87 30.66 24.07 8.00
C GLN A 87 30.91 23.78 9.49
N THR A 88 32.17 23.61 9.87
CA THR A 88 32.54 23.66 11.29
C THR A 88 32.67 25.14 11.64
N SER A 89 31.93 25.58 12.65
CA SER A 89 32.14 26.90 13.27
C SER A 89 33.27 26.85 14.27
#